data_AF-A0A4Y8UM97-F1
#
_entry.id   AF-A0A4Y8UM97-F1
#
_cell.length_a   1.000
_cell.length_b   1.000
_cell.length_c   1.000
_cell.angle_alpha   90.00
_cell.angle_beta   90.00
_cell.angle_gamma   90.00
#
_symmetry.space_group_name_H-M   'P 1'
#
loop_
_entity.id
_entity.type
_entity.pdbx_description
1 polymer ?
#
loop_
_entity_poly.entity_id
_entity_poly.type
_entity_poly.pdbx_seq_one_letter_code
_entity_poly.pdbx_strand_id
1 'polypeptide(L)'
;MSGKLSIDTTVLRDAGTSLRAVAQEFDQANARSSRAAEHVGHAGLAAAVEDFAHGWDGRRAKIVENIAALSDACTGIADGFEDLDTELAAALRGEA
;
A
#
# COMPACT_ATOMS: atom_id res chain seq x y z
N MET A 1 4.90 1.62 34.84
CA MET A 1 5.05 0.87 33.57
C MET A 1 6.23 1.45 32.82
N SER A 2 7.37 0.76 32.79
CA SER A 2 8.44 1.10 31.85
C SER A 2 8.70 -0.17 31.05
N GLY A 3 8.04 -0.28 29.90
CA GLY A 3 8.36 -1.28 28.90
C GLY A 3 9.39 -0.68 27.95
N LYS A 4 10.46 -1.43 27.65
CA LYS A 4 11.41 -1.03 26.62
C LYS A 4 10.67 -1.00 25.28
N LEU A 5 10.61 0.17 24.65
CA LEU A 5 10.15 0.31 23.27
C LEU A 5 11.26 -0.18 22.33
N SER A 6 10.94 -1.13 21.47
CA SER A 6 11.83 -1.63 20.42
C SER A 6 11.06 -1.62 19.12
N ILE A 7 11.58 -0.93 18.12
CA ILE A 7 10.97 -0.82 16.79
C ILE A 7 12.02 -1.21 15.77
N ASP A 8 11.63 -2.07 14.85
CA ASP A 8 12.41 -2.41 13.66
C ASP A 8 11.89 -1.58 12.49
N THR A 9 12.63 -0.53 12.13
CA THR A 9 12.23 0.40 11.06
C THR A 9 12.38 -0.24 9.68
N THR A 10 13.23 -1.27 9.54
CA THR A 10 13.39 -2.01 8.28
C THR A 10 12.12 -2.79 7.97
N VAL A 11 11.58 -3.51 8.96
CA VAL A 11 10.30 -4.24 8.81
C VAL A 11 9.15 -3.29 8.44
N LEU A 12 9.12 -2.09 9.04
CA LEU A 12 8.11 -1.08 8.71
C LEU A 12 8.25 -0.55 7.28
N ARG A 13 9.49 -0.30 6.81
CA ARG A 13 9.74 0.10 5.42
C ARG A 13 9.32 -0.99 4.44
N ASP A 14 9.73 -2.23 4.67
CA ASP A 14 9.38 -3.37 3.81
C ASP A 14 7.87 -3.59 3.75
N ALA A 15 7.18 -3.46 4.89
CA ALA A 15 5.73 -3.53 4.95
C ALA A 15 5.08 -2.40 4.14
N GLY A 16 5.54 -1.16 4.30
CA GLY A 16 5.06 -0.01 3.52
C GLY A 16 5.22 -0.22 2.01
N THR A 17 6.41 -0.62 1.56
CA THR A 17 6.68 -0.93 0.15
C THR A 17 5.78 -2.04 -0.38
N SER A 18 5.62 -3.13 0.38
CA SER A 18 4.79 -4.27 -0.01
C SER A 18 3.31 -3.89 -0.11
N LEU A 19 2.80 -3.12 0.86
CA LEU A 19 1.42 -2.63 0.86
C LEU A 19 1.17 -1.72 -0.33
N ARG A 20 2.10 -0.82 -0.66
CA ARG A 20 1.99 0.05 -1.83
C ARG A 20 1.94 -0.75 -3.14
N ALA A 21 2.74 -1.81 -3.27
CA ALA A 21 2.68 -2.71 -4.42
C ALA A 21 1.31 -3.40 -4.51
N VAL A 22 0.77 -3.89 -3.40
CA VAL A 22 -0.58 -4.48 -3.37
C VAL A 22 -1.64 -3.46 -3.77
N ALA A 23 -1.59 -2.23 -3.26
CA ALA A 23 -2.54 -1.17 -3.64
C ALA A 23 -2.51 -0.89 -5.15
N GLN A 24 -1.32 -0.81 -5.75
CA GLN A 24 -1.16 -0.65 -7.20
C GLN A 24 -1.73 -1.83 -7.99
N GLU A 25 -1.52 -3.06 -7.51
CA GLU A 25 -2.09 -4.25 -8.14
C GLU A 25 -3.62 -4.24 -8.11
N PHE A 26 -4.23 -3.81 -7.01
CA PHE A 26 -5.68 -3.64 -6.97
C PHE A 26 -6.12 -2.52 -7.92
N ASP A 27 -5.48 -1.36 -7.92
CA ASP A 27 -5.86 -0.24 -8.79
C ASP A 27 -5.88 -0.63 -10.29
N GLN A 28 -4.87 -1.38 -10.73
CA GLN A 28 -4.75 -1.84 -12.12
C GLN A 28 -5.69 -3.00 -12.50
N ALA A 29 -6.41 -3.60 -11.54
CA ALA A 29 -7.22 -4.77 -11.80
C ALA A 29 -8.36 -4.52 -12.79
N ASN A 30 -8.89 -3.30 -12.86
CA ASN A 30 -9.98 -2.98 -13.78
C ASN A 30 -9.52 -3.07 -15.26
N ALA A 31 -8.34 -2.51 -15.56
CA ALA A 31 -7.76 -2.57 -16.90
C ALA A 31 -7.49 -4.02 -17.34
N ARG A 32 -7.15 -4.91 -16.39
CA ARG A 32 -6.98 -6.34 -16.67
C ARG A 32 -8.31 -7.02 -16.98
N SER A 33 -9.39 -6.65 -16.29
CA SER A 33 -10.73 -7.15 -16.59
C SER A 33 -11.23 -6.72 -17.97
N SER A 34 -10.99 -5.47 -18.38
CA SER A 34 -11.33 -4.99 -19.74
C SER A 34 -10.59 -5.79 -20.82
N ARG A 35 -9.28 -6.00 -20.65
CA ARG A 35 -8.50 -6.86 -21.56
C ARG A 35 -9.00 -8.30 -21.57
N ALA A 36 -9.39 -8.83 -20.41
CA ALA A 36 -9.97 -10.17 -20.34
C ALA A 36 -11.25 -10.25 -21.17
N ALA A 37 -12.14 -9.25 -21.07
CA ALA A 37 -13.39 -9.16 -21.83
C ALA A 37 -13.16 -9.19 -23.36
N GLU A 38 -12.14 -8.48 -23.85
CA GLU A 38 -11.74 -8.45 -25.27
C GLU A 38 -11.34 -9.84 -25.80
N HIS A 39 -10.81 -10.72 -24.94
CA HIS A 39 -10.29 -12.04 -25.34
C HIS A 39 -11.30 -13.19 -25.19
N VAL A 40 -12.49 -12.92 -24.64
CA VAL A 40 -13.51 -13.95 -24.38
C VAL A 40 -14.13 -14.52 -25.67
N GLY A 41 -14.17 -13.72 -26.75
CA GLY A 41 -14.72 -14.15 -28.04
C GLY A 41 -16.25 -14.28 -28.11
N HIS A 42 -16.96 -14.02 -27.01
CA HIS A 42 -18.43 -14.02 -26.95
C HIS A 42 -18.95 -12.73 -26.29
N ALA A 43 -19.73 -11.94 -27.03
CA ALA A 43 -20.17 -10.61 -26.61
C ALA A 43 -20.93 -10.60 -25.27
N GLY A 44 -21.83 -11.56 -25.05
CA GLY A 44 -22.57 -11.63 -23.77
C GLY A 44 -21.70 -12.02 -22.57
N LEU A 45 -20.59 -12.73 -22.80
CA LEU A 45 -19.67 -13.09 -21.72
C LEU A 45 -18.67 -11.96 -21.46
N ALA A 46 -18.25 -11.23 -22.51
CA ALA A 46 -17.51 -9.99 -22.37
C ALA A 46 -18.28 -8.95 -21.53
N ALA A 47 -19.56 -8.72 -21.85
CA ALA A 47 -20.41 -7.81 -21.08
C ALA A 47 -20.54 -8.23 -19.60
N ALA A 48 -20.70 -9.52 -19.32
CA ALA A 48 -20.77 -10.02 -17.95
C ALA A 48 -19.46 -9.81 -17.17
N VAL A 49 -18.30 -9.91 -17.82
CA VAL A 49 -16.99 -9.63 -17.21
C VAL A 49 -16.84 -8.14 -16.91
N GLU A 50 -17.23 -7.27 -17.84
CA GLU A 50 -17.19 -5.81 -17.65
C GLU A 50 -18.14 -5.35 -16.54
N ASP A 51 -19.39 -5.82 -16.55
CA ASP A 51 -20.39 -5.51 -15.52
C ASP A 51 -19.91 -5.92 -14.12
N PHE A 52 -19.30 -7.11 -13.99
CA PHE A 52 -18.71 -7.54 -12.73
C PHE A 52 -17.54 -6.65 -12.31
N ALA A 53 -16.64 -6.32 -13.25
CA ALA A 53 -15.46 -5.50 -12.98
C ALA A 53 -15.85 -4.10 -12.51
N HIS A 54 -16.79 -3.45 -13.21
CA HIS A 54 -17.33 -2.13 -12.88
C HIS A 54 -18.13 -2.15 -11.58
N GLY A 55 -18.98 -3.17 -11.37
CA GLY A 55 -19.72 -3.34 -10.12
C GLY A 55 -18.82 -3.49 -8.89
N TRP A 56 -17.56 -3.90 -9.10
CA TRP A 56 -16.56 -4.01 -8.04
C TRP A 56 -15.73 -2.73 -7.81
N ASP A 57 -15.77 -1.74 -8.71
CA ASP A 57 -14.94 -0.52 -8.65
C ASP A 57 -14.99 0.17 -7.28
N GLY A 58 -16.18 0.38 -6.73
CA GLY A 58 -16.34 1.04 -5.44
C GLY A 58 -15.77 0.25 -4.24
N ARG A 59 -15.80 -1.09 -4.29
CA ARG A 59 -15.17 -1.92 -3.25
C ARG A 59 -13.65 -1.91 -3.41
N ARG A 60 -13.18 -1.96 -4.66
CA ARG A 60 -11.76 -1.89 -5.00
C ARG A 60 -11.14 -0.58 -4.54
N ALA A 61 -11.79 0.56 -4.81
CA ALA A 61 -11.34 1.87 -4.39
C ALA A 61 -11.14 1.95 -2.86
N LYS A 62 -12.09 1.44 -2.07
CA LYS A 62 -11.96 1.38 -0.60
C LYS A 62 -10.80 0.50 -0.12
N ILE A 63 -10.56 -0.62 -0.79
CA ILE A 63 -9.43 -1.49 -0.47
C ILE A 63 -8.12 -0.77 -0.76
N VAL A 64 -7.99 -0.14 -1.94
CA VAL A 64 -6.81 0.65 -2.33
C VAL A 64 -6.55 1.77 -1.32
N GLU A 65 -7.57 2.53 -0.95
CA GLU A 65 -7.49 3.60 0.04
C GLU A 65 -6.97 3.10 1.39
N ASN A 66 -7.56 2.02 1.93
CA ASN A 66 -7.15 1.47 3.22
C ASN A 66 -5.72 0.93 3.21
N ILE A 67 -5.31 0.24 2.12
CA ILE A 67 -3.96 -0.30 1.98
C ILE A 67 -2.94 0.84 1.83
N ALA A 68 -3.26 1.88 1.07
CA ALA A 68 -2.42 3.06 0.94
C ALA A 68 -2.25 3.78 2.28
N ALA A 69 -3.33 3.96 3.04
CA ALA A 69 -3.26 4.56 4.37
C ALA A 69 -2.38 3.74 5.34
N LEU A 70 -2.46 2.41 5.30
CA LEU A 70 -1.59 1.55 6.10
C LEU A 70 -0.13 1.61 5.63
N SER A 71 0.11 1.64 4.32
CA SER A 71 1.45 1.85 3.75
C SER A 71 2.06 3.14 4.28
N ASP A 72 1.31 4.24 4.22
CA ASP A 72 1.78 5.57 4.63
C ASP A 72 2.04 5.63 6.14
N ALA A 73 1.22 4.96 6.94
CA ALA A 73 1.46 4.82 8.37
C ALA A 73 2.75 4.05 8.66
N CYS A 74 2.99 2.91 7.98
CA CYS A 74 4.22 2.14 8.13
C CYS A 74 5.46 2.96 7.78
N THR A 75 5.45 3.65 6.64
CA THR A 75 6.60 4.48 6.22
C THR A 75 6.79 5.67 7.15
N GLY A 76 5.71 6.36 7.54
CA GLY A 76 5.79 7.53 8.42
C GLY A 76 6.29 7.20 9.82
N ILE A 77 5.95 6.03 10.37
CA ILE A 77 6.52 5.57 11.63
C ILE A 77 8.02 5.28 11.46
N ALA A 78 8.42 4.59 10.39
CA ALA A 78 9.84 4.31 10.14
C ALA A 78 10.66 5.61 10.02
N ASP A 79 10.19 6.55 9.21
CA ASP A 79 10.83 7.86 9.02
C ASP A 79 10.97 8.59 10.35
N GLY A 80 9.88 8.71 11.13
CA GLY A 80 9.92 9.40 12.41
C GLY A 80 10.91 8.80 13.42
N PHE A 81 11.06 7.47 13.47
CA PHE A 81 12.04 6.85 14.39
C PHE A 81 13.48 6.97 13.90
N GLU A 82 13.72 6.91 12.59
CA GLU A 82 15.07 7.09 12.02
C GLU A 82 15.55 8.55 12.12
N ASP A 83 14.64 9.51 11.92
CA ASP A 83 14.93 10.93 12.12
C ASP A 83 15.28 11.21 13.58
N LEU A 84 14.48 10.70 14.53
CA LEU A 84 14.76 10.81 15.96
C LEU A 84 16.11 10.17 16.36
N ASP A 85 16.44 9.00 15.82
CA ASP A 85 17.73 8.34 16.09
C ASP A 85 18.90 9.17 15.55
N THR A 86 18.74 9.74 14.35
CA THR A 86 19.74 10.60 13.70
C THR A 86 19.98 11.88 14.51
N GLU A 87 18.91 12.56 14.91
CA GLU A 87 18.98 13.78 15.72
C GLU A 87 19.63 13.52 17.09
N LEU A 88 19.25 12.43 17.75
CA LEU A 88 19.82 12.05 19.04
C LEU A 88 21.32 11.71 18.91
N ALA A 89 21.70 11.00 17.85
CA ALA A 89 23.09 10.67 17.59
C ALA A 89 23.94 11.93 17.31
N ALA A 90 23.41 12.91 16.57
CA ALA A 90 24.07 14.20 16.35
C ALA A 90 24.24 14.97 17.66
N ALA A 91 23.20 15.03 18.49
CA ALA A 91 23.25 15.67 19.81
C ALA A 91 24.31 15.03 20.73
N LEU A 92 24.40 13.70 20.73
CA LEU A 92 25.42 12.96 21.50
C LEU A 92 26.85 13.19 21.00
N ARG A 93 27.04 13.44 19.70
CA ARG A 93 28.35 13.79 19.13
C ARG A 93 28.70 15.28 19.28
N GLY A 94 27.76 16.11 19.75
CA GLY A 94 27.93 17.57 19.82
C GLY A 94 27.88 18.25 18.46
N GLU A 95 27.21 17.62 17.49
CA GLU A 95 27.02 18.10 16.12
C GLU A 95 25.68 18.84 15.93
N ALA A 96 24.91 18.99 17.02
CA ALA A 96 23.59 19.62 17.05
C ALA A 96 23.65 21.14 17.31
#